data_AF-A0A947YWQ3-F1
#
_entry.id   AF-A0A947YWQ3-F1
#
_cell.length_a   1.000
_cell.length_b   1.000
_cell.length_c   1.000
_cell.angle_alpha   90.00
_cell.angle_beta   90.00
_cell.angle_gamma   90.00
#
_symmetry.space_group_name_H-M   'P 1'
#
loop_
_entity.id
_entity.type
_entity.pdbx_description
1 polymer ?
#
loop_
_entity_poly.entity_id
_entity_poly.type
_entity_poly.pdbx_seq_one_letter_code
_entity_poly.pdbx_strand_id
1 'polypeptide(L)'
;MKNVGSLMMGLKEKKVPCRISGCSNSWMWTGEEQLKAMTSGNLEPPQRMCERCFEIFRDMDDREIKCANPDCENTWKYNRIAQVADQINGRTDPPRRLCISCQTEGTGYSPIELPCKISGCENKWIWTPMDQMVHGHGHDNPPSKMCDSCYGIFKSLKDLEIDCKVRGCNGKWLWTRISQLESHLKGRKTPPRKLCNSCSEIINSLEDKVVNCRVEECNNTWVWTRFSQLEAAVLGHDINTAPQRMCPDCSTLYSQVSDIKHSCRIPECKGIWTEKRGSVFARKINNQAAPKRLCDECYHELENYSDLELPCKYKKFGCTGSWILKKETQLRVFKKSGEKDFGDQTRACISCEKFLRENSGSIEIACRECGDFIISLSAEDNLRIKLGTREKPEALCEKCRPEKST
;
A
#
# COMPACT_ATOMS: atom_id res chain seq x y z
N MET A 1 -38.84 -88.32 62.82
CA MET A 1 -38.23 -87.02 62.49
C MET A 1 -37.08 -87.26 61.52
N LYS A 2 -37.27 -86.98 60.22
CA LYS A 2 -36.21 -87.06 59.21
C LYS A 2 -35.70 -85.64 58.94
N ASN A 3 -34.39 -85.47 59.05
CA ASN A 3 -33.65 -84.22 58.90
C ASN A 3 -33.94 -83.54 57.55
N VAL A 4 -34.50 -82.33 57.60
CA VAL A 4 -34.66 -81.40 56.46
C VAL A 4 -33.37 -80.59 56.22
N GLY A 5 -32.31 -80.83 56.99
CA GLY A 5 -31.08 -80.01 57.02
C GLY A 5 -30.10 -80.19 55.86
N SER A 6 -30.37 -81.02 54.84
CA SER A 6 -29.35 -81.39 53.83
C SER A 6 -29.63 -80.95 52.39
N LEU A 7 -30.65 -80.10 52.13
CA LEU A 7 -30.93 -79.57 50.79
C LEU A 7 -30.53 -78.08 50.62
N MET A 8 -29.96 -77.44 51.64
CA MET A 8 -29.69 -75.99 51.67
C MET A 8 -28.22 -75.60 51.41
N MET A 9 -27.29 -76.56 51.24
CA MET A 9 -25.84 -76.28 51.20
C MET A 9 -25.22 -75.91 49.83
N GLY A 10 -26.03 -75.70 48.78
CA GLY A 10 -25.52 -75.52 47.41
C GLY A 10 -25.62 -74.11 46.79
N LEU A 11 -26.47 -73.22 47.32
CA LEU A 11 -26.77 -71.93 46.69
C LEU A 11 -25.88 -70.82 47.27
N LYS A 12 -24.86 -70.42 46.52
CA LYS A 12 -23.99 -69.28 46.87
C LYS A 12 -24.78 -67.98 46.73
N GLU A 13 -24.62 -67.09 47.71
CA GLU A 13 -25.17 -65.75 47.61
C GLU A 13 -24.59 -65.02 46.39
N LYS A 14 -25.47 -64.36 45.63
CA LYS A 14 -25.08 -63.69 44.39
C LYS A 14 -25.21 -62.18 44.56
N LYS A 15 -24.14 -61.43 44.26
CA LYS A 15 -24.21 -59.98 44.12
C LYS A 15 -24.90 -59.63 42.81
N VAL A 16 -26.00 -58.91 42.89
CA VAL A 16 -26.80 -58.49 41.73
C VAL A 16 -26.72 -56.97 41.60
N PRO A 17 -26.46 -56.42 40.39
CA PRO A 17 -26.40 -54.97 40.20
C PRO A 17 -27.73 -54.30 40.52
N CYS A 18 -27.66 -53.05 40.98
CA CYS A 18 -28.83 -52.22 41.21
C CYS A 18 -29.57 -51.93 39.88
N ARG A 19 -30.90 -51.96 39.90
CA ARG A 19 -31.75 -51.64 38.74
C ARG A 19 -31.62 -50.18 38.26
N ILE A 20 -31.24 -49.24 39.15
CA ILE A 20 -31.16 -47.82 38.80
C ILE A 20 -30.00 -47.56 37.82
N SER A 21 -30.32 -47.01 36.66
CA SER A 21 -29.34 -46.64 35.63
C SER A 21 -28.33 -45.62 36.17
N GLY A 22 -27.04 -45.91 36.02
CA GLY A 22 -25.94 -45.09 36.54
C GLY A 22 -25.50 -45.42 37.97
N CYS A 23 -26.20 -46.32 38.68
CA CYS A 23 -25.78 -46.77 40.00
C CYS A 23 -24.80 -47.94 39.91
N SER A 24 -23.61 -47.81 40.50
CA SER A 24 -22.59 -48.87 40.56
C SER A 24 -22.76 -49.85 41.74
N ASN A 25 -23.74 -49.62 42.61
CA ASN A 25 -23.98 -50.46 43.78
C ASN A 25 -24.68 -51.78 43.40
N SER A 26 -24.56 -52.76 44.30
CA SER A 26 -25.21 -54.07 44.18
C SER A 26 -25.99 -54.39 45.45
N TRP A 27 -26.89 -55.35 45.35
CA TRP A 27 -27.60 -55.96 46.48
C TRP A 27 -27.33 -57.47 46.50
N MET A 28 -27.58 -58.09 47.65
CA MET A 28 -27.30 -59.52 47.86
C MET A 28 -28.56 -60.35 47.61
N TRP A 29 -28.50 -61.27 46.64
CA TRP A 29 -29.54 -62.26 46.42
C TRP A 29 -29.23 -63.51 47.24
N THR A 30 -29.92 -63.65 48.37
CA THR A 30 -29.64 -64.68 49.37
C THR A 30 -30.04 -66.08 48.88
N GLY A 31 -29.40 -67.12 49.43
CA GLY A 31 -29.70 -68.51 49.04
C GLY A 31 -31.16 -68.92 49.28
N GLU A 32 -31.80 -68.37 50.32
CA GLU A 32 -33.22 -68.61 50.62
C GLU A 32 -34.15 -67.98 49.57
N GLU A 33 -33.86 -66.76 49.14
CA GLU A 33 -34.61 -66.08 48.07
C GLU A 33 -34.41 -66.75 46.72
N GLN A 34 -33.22 -67.29 46.45
CA GLN A 34 -32.95 -68.08 45.26
C GLN A 34 -33.81 -69.36 45.24
N LEU A 35 -33.90 -70.08 46.36
CA LEU A 35 -34.74 -71.28 46.48
C LEU A 35 -36.24 -70.96 46.31
N LYS A 36 -36.71 -69.85 46.88
CA LYS A 36 -38.09 -69.36 46.71
C LYS A 36 -38.39 -68.95 45.26
N ALA A 37 -37.43 -68.34 44.57
CA ALA A 37 -37.58 -68.00 43.15
C ALA A 37 -37.62 -69.25 42.26
N MET A 38 -36.74 -70.23 42.53
CA MET A 38 -36.68 -71.51 41.80
C MET A 38 -37.96 -72.34 41.96
N THR A 39 -38.52 -72.40 43.17
CA THR A 39 -39.82 -73.08 43.43
C THR A 39 -40.99 -72.39 42.74
N SER A 40 -40.86 -71.09 42.45
CA SER A 40 -41.84 -70.30 41.69
C SER A 40 -41.58 -70.29 40.17
N GLY A 41 -40.60 -71.08 39.69
CA GLY A 41 -40.25 -71.18 38.27
C GLY A 41 -39.37 -70.04 37.72
N ASN A 42 -38.88 -69.13 38.56
CA ASN A 42 -38.05 -68.00 38.15
C ASN A 42 -36.57 -68.26 38.45
N LEU A 43 -35.75 -68.37 37.39
CA LEU A 43 -34.31 -68.62 37.49
C LEU A 43 -33.46 -67.34 37.49
N GLU A 44 -34.05 -66.19 37.16
CA GLU A 44 -33.36 -64.90 37.10
C GLU A 44 -33.55 -64.07 38.38
N PRO A 45 -32.50 -63.34 38.82
CA PRO A 45 -32.62 -62.44 39.95
C PRO A 45 -33.63 -61.32 39.66
N PRO A 46 -34.49 -60.96 40.64
CA PRO A 46 -35.44 -59.87 40.45
C PRO A 46 -34.74 -58.52 40.25
N GLN A 47 -35.32 -57.66 39.42
CA GLN A 47 -34.81 -56.32 39.19
C GLN A 47 -35.13 -55.41 40.41
N ARG A 48 -34.21 -55.37 41.39
CA ARG A 48 -34.33 -54.59 42.64
C ARG A 48 -33.33 -53.45 42.74
N MET A 49 -33.63 -52.49 43.61
CA MET A 49 -32.74 -51.38 43.96
C MET A 49 -31.77 -51.83 45.07
N CYS A 50 -30.56 -51.27 45.09
CA CYS A 50 -29.70 -51.39 46.28
C CYS A 50 -30.29 -50.60 47.45
N GLU A 51 -29.85 -50.89 48.67
CA GLU A 51 -30.33 -50.29 49.91
C GLU A 51 -30.33 -48.74 49.85
N ARG A 52 -29.21 -48.14 49.46
CA ARG A 52 -29.10 -46.69 49.28
C ARG A 52 -30.12 -46.11 48.29
N CYS A 53 -30.32 -46.77 47.15
CA CYS A 53 -31.30 -46.30 46.16
C CYS A 53 -32.74 -46.46 46.67
N PHE A 54 -32.99 -47.51 47.47
CA PHE A 54 -34.29 -47.78 48.04
C PHE A 54 -34.68 -46.76 49.11
N GLU A 55 -33.73 -46.31 49.94
CA GLU A 55 -33.94 -45.23 50.91
C GLU A 55 -34.36 -43.93 50.21
N ILE A 56 -33.61 -43.51 49.18
CA ILE A 56 -33.94 -42.31 48.40
C ILE A 56 -35.31 -42.49 47.73
N PHE A 57 -35.58 -43.66 47.15
CA PHE A 57 -36.85 -43.95 46.48
C PHE A 57 -38.05 -43.87 47.43
N ARG A 58 -37.88 -44.30 48.70
CA ARG A 58 -38.93 -44.26 49.71
C ARG A 58 -39.33 -42.83 50.07
N ASP A 59 -38.36 -41.92 50.10
CA ASP A 59 -38.55 -40.54 50.55
C ASP A 59 -38.93 -39.59 49.39
N MET A 60 -39.08 -40.11 48.17
CA MET A 60 -39.55 -39.36 46.99
C MET A 60 -41.01 -39.66 46.68
N ASP A 61 -41.66 -38.71 46.02
CA ASP A 61 -42.99 -38.82 45.41
C ASP A 61 -42.92 -38.55 43.91
N ASP A 62 -43.88 -39.11 43.14
CA ASP A 62 -43.99 -38.79 41.72
C ASP A 62 -44.36 -37.31 41.57
N ARG A 63 -43.68 -36.59 40.67
CA ARG A 63 -43.91 -35.15 40.43
C ARG A 63 -44.53 -34.91 39.07
N GLU A 64 -45.40 -33.92 38.98
CA GLU A 64 -45.85 -33.41 37.69
C GLU A 64 -45.02 -32.22 37.27
N ILE A 65 -44.49 -32.29 36.05
CA ILE A 65 -43.57 -31.28 35.50
C ILE A 65 -44.18 -30.70 34.24
N LYS A 66 -44.10 -29.38 34.10
CA LYS A 66 -44.59 -28.69 32.91
C LYS A 66 -43.95 -29.23 31.64
N CYS A 67 -44.75 -29.30 30.57
CA CYS A 67 -44.28 -29.64 29.24
C CYS A 67 -43.13 -28.71 28.83
N ALA A 68 -42.17 -29.25 28.08
CA ALA A 68 -41.08 -28.44 27.51
C ALA A 68 -41.54 -27.50 26.39
N ASN A 69 -42.71 -27.74 25.79
CA ASN A 69 -43.34 -26.82 24.84
C ASN A 69 -43.91 -25.62 25.62
N PRO A 70 -43.44 -24.37 25.37
CA PRO A 70 -43.91 -23.19 26.08
C PRO A 70 -45.40 -22.89 25.88
N ASP A 71 -45.99 -23.34 24.77
CA ASP A 71 -47.40 -23.13 24.43
C ASP A 71 -48.33 -24.23 24.97
N CYS A 72 -47.77 -25.21 25.70
CA CYS A 72 -48.51 -26.35 26.22
C CYS A 72 -48.60 -26.29 27.75
N GLU A 73 -49.82 -26.22 28.28
CA GLU A 73 -50.06 -26.20 29.73
C GLU A 73 -50.02 -27.59 30.38
N ASN A 74 -49.97 -28.66 29.57
CA ASN A 74 -49.98 -30.02 30.08
C ASN A 74 -48.70 -30.35 30.86
N THR A 75 -48.82 -31.28 31.78
CA THR A 75 -47.71 -31.82 32.56
C THR A 75 -47.33 -33.22 32.09
N TRP A 76 -46.15 -33.67 32.49
CA TRP A 76 -45.73 -35.07 32.37
C TRP A 76 -45.25 -35.59 33.71
N LYS A 77 -45.41 -36.90 33.89
CA LYS A 77 -45.13 -37.57 35.15
C LYS A 77 -43.65 -37.89 35.27
N TYR A 78 -42.97 -37.23 36.21
CA TYR A 78 -41.61 -37.53 36.59
C TYR A 78 -41.60 -38.58 37.70
N ASN A 79 -41.50 -39.84 37.29
CA ASN A 79 -41.57 -40.97 38.20
C ASN A 79 -40.38 -40.98 39.18
N ARG A 80 -40.62 -41.45 40.42
CA ARG A 80 -39.60 -41.60 41.47
C ARG A 80 -38.35 -42.34 41.02
N ILE A 81 -38.51 -43.40 40.23
CA ILE A 81 -37.36 -44.17 39.71
C ILE A 81 -36.42 -43.30 38.86
N ALA A 82 -37.00 -42.42 38.02
CA ALA A 82 -36.22 -41.50 37.20
C ALA A 82 -35.58 -40.39 38.03
N GLN A 83 -36.29 -39.90 39.06
CA GLN A 83 -35.76 -38.95 40.03
C GLN A 83 -34.52 -39.50 40.75
N VAL A 84 -34.60 -40.73 41.28
CA VAL A 84 -33.45 -41.38 41.93
C VAL A 84 -32.29 -41.54 40.95
N ALA A 85 -32.57 -41.94 39.71
CA ALA A 85 -31.53 -42.08 38.68
C ALA A 85 -30.83 -40.74 38.38
N ASP A 86 -31.58 -39.66 38.18
CA ASP A 86 -31.02 -38.34 37.92
C ASP A 86 -30.21 -37.82 39.13
N GLN A 87 -30.70 -38.02 40.37
CA GLN A 87 -29.99 -37.63 41.58
C GLN A 87 -28.66 -38.38 41.75
N ILE A 88 -28.62 -39.69 41.48
CA ILE A 88 -27.38 -40.49 41.53
C ILE A 88 -26.37 -40.01 40.49
N ASN A 89 -26.86 -39.57 39.32
CA ASN A 89 -26.05 -38.99 38.26
C ASN A 89 -25.70 -37.50 38.50
N GLY A 90 -26.01 -36.95 39.69
CA GLY A 90 -25.69 -35.57 40.06
C GLY A 90 -26.55 -34.51 39.38
N ARG A 91 -27.69 -34.88 38.79
CA ARG A 91 -28.64 -33.93 38.19
C ARG A 91 -29.65 -33.49 39.23
N THR A 92 -29.69 -32.19 39.49
CA THR A 92 -30.62 -31.58 40.46
C THR A 92 -31.93 -31.11 39.81
N ASP A 93 -31.88 -30.75 38.53
CA ASP A 93 -33.03 -30.25 37.79
C ASP A 93 -33.69 -31.36 36.97
N PRO A 94 -35.04 -31.38 36.92
CA PRO A 94 -35.75 -32.34 36.10
C PRO A 94 -35.46 -32.13 34.61
N PRO A 95 -35.39 -33.22 33.80
CA PRO A 95 -35.12 -33.11 32.39
C PRO A 95 -36.26 -32.38 31.66
N ARG A 96 -35.93 -31.50 30.72
CA ARG A 96 -36.93 -30.89 29.83
C ARG A 96 -37.47 -31.96 28.87
N ARG A 97 -38.74 -32.35 29.04
CA ARG A 97 -39.43 -33.34 28.19
C ARG A 97 -40.79 -32.84 27.75
N LEU A 98 -41.23 -33.32 26.59
CA LEU A 98 -42.58 -33.10 26.10
C LEU A 98 -43.57 -34.00 26.86
N CYS A 99 -44.80 -33.53 27.08
CA CYS A 99 -45.88 -34.37 27.59
C CYS A 99 -46.30 -35.42 26.56
N ILE A 100 -47.08 -36.42 26.97
CA ILE A 100 -47.46 -37.55 26.11
C ILE A 100 -48.21 -37.06 24.87
N SER A 101 -49.13 -36.10 25.02
CA SER A 101 -49.87 -35.53 23.88
C SER A 101 -48.94 -34.85 22.89
N CYS A 102 -48.00 -34.03 23.36
CA CYS A 102 -47.02 -33.40 22.49
C CYS A 102 -46.05 -34.41 21.86
N GLN A 103 -45.66 -35.48 22.57
CA GLN A 103 -44.84 -36.53 21.96
C GLN A 103 -45.58 -37.23 20.81
N THR A 104 -46.87 -37.52 20.99
CA THR A 104 -47.70 -38.12 19.93
C THR A 104 -47.92 -37.18 18.75
N GLU A 105 -48.19 -35.90 18.99
CA GLU A 105 -48.27 -34.89 17.94
C GLU A 105 -46.95 -34.77 17.17
N GLY A 106 -45.81 -34.82 17.89
CA GLY A 106 -44.47 -34.80 17.33
C GLY A 106 -44.19 -35.90 16.32
N THR A 107 -44.82 -37.07 16.49
CA THR A 107 -44.70 -38.17 15.51
C THR A 107 -45.35 -37.88 14.16
N GLY A 108 -46.28 -36.90 14.12
CA GLY A 108 -46.92 -36.46 12.88
C GLY A 108 -46.08 -35.49 12.04
N TYR A 109 -45.03 -34.89 12.61
CA TYR A 109 -44.16 -33.98 11.88
C TYR A 109 -43.02 -34.75 11.21
N SER A 110 -42.74 -34.43 9.96
CA SER A 110 -41.57 -34.95 9.25
C SER A 110 -40.37 -34.02 9.47
N PRO A 111 -39.13 -34.54 9.48
CA PRO A 111 -37.94 -33.72 9.49
C PRO A 111 -37.88 -32.84 8.24
N ILE A 112 -37.63 -31.54 8.42
CA ILE A 112 -37.53 -30.58 7.32
C ILE A 112 -36.06 -30.21 7.13
N GLU A 113 -35.57 -30.26 5.90
CA GLU A 113 -34.24 -29.76 5.58
C GLU A 113 -34.30 -28.25 5.28
N LEU A 114 -33.52 -27.47 6.02
CA LEU A 114 -33.45 -26.02 5.87
C LEU A 114 -32.04 -25.57 5.49
N PRO A 115 -31.88 -24.47 4.75
CA PRO A 115 -30.57 -23.96 4.38
C PRO A 115 -29.78 -23.50 5.60
N CYS A 116 -28.45 -23.68 5.55
CA CYS A 116 -27.55 -23.15 6.56
C CYS A 116 -27.59 -21.61 6.57
N LYS A 117 -27.57 -21.01 7.77
CA LYS A 117 -27.51 -19.56 7.98
C LYS A 117 -26.29 -18.88 7.33
N ILE A 118 -25.19 -19.60 7.16
CA ILE A 118 -23.92 -19.00 6.74
C ILE A 118 -23.89 -18.77 5.25
N SER A 119 -23.63 -17.51 4.85
CA SER A 119 -23.55 -17.14 3.44
C SER A 119 -22.48 -17.95 2.71
N GLY A 120 -22.87 -18.60 1.60
CA GLY A 120 -21.99 -19.44 0.79
C GLY A 120 -21.85 -20.89 1.27
N CYS A 121 -22.63 -21.32 2.26
CA CYS A 121 -22.76 -22.74 2.60
C CYS A 121 -23.97 -23.35 1.88
N GLU A 122 -23.75 -24.39 1.07
CA GLU A 122 -24.83 -25.13 0.38
C GLU A 122 -25.43 -26.25 1.24
N ASN A 123 -24.81 -26.55 2.38
CA ASN A 123 -25.30 -27.58 3.28
C ASN A 123 -26.62 -27.16 3.92
N LYS A 124 -27.44 -28.17 4.22
CA LYS A 124 -28.67 -28.02 4.96
C LYS A 124 -28.51 -28.52 6.39
N TRP A 125 -29.44 -28.14 7.25
CA TRP A 125 -29.59 -28.68 8.59
C TRP A 125 -31.00 -29.24 8.75
N ILE A 126 -31.13 -30.21 9.65
CA ILE A 126 -32.39 -30.93 9.85
C ILE A 126 -33.14 -30.27 11.00
N TRP A 127 -34.29 -29.68 10.69
CA TRP A 127 -35.23 -29.22 11.70
C TRP A 127 -36.05 -30.41 12.18
N THR A 128 -35.67 -30.96 13.34
CA THR A 128 -36.29 -32.17 13.85
C THR A 128 -37.75 -31.92 14.24
N PRO A 129 -38.61 -32.94 14.14
CA PRO A 129 -40.00 -32.86 14.60
C PRO A 129 -40.15 -32.28 16.02
N MET A 130 -39.24 -32.67 16.92
CA MET A 130 -39.22 -32.18 18.30
C MET A 130 -38.88 -30.69 18.39
N ASP A 131 -37.88 -30.22 17.62
CA ASP A 131 -37.52 -28.79 17.57
C ASP A 131 -38.64 -27.94 16.93
N GLN A 132 -39.39 -28.49 15.98
CA GLN A 132 -40.54 -27.82 15.36
C GLN A 132 -41.62 -27.54 16.41
N MET A 133 -41.91 -28.51 17.28
CA MET A 133 -42.91 -28.36 18.34
C MET A 133 -42.50 -27.37 19.42
N VAL A 134 -41.21 -27.28 19.76
CA VAL A 134 -40.72 -26.36 20.80
C VAL A 134 -40.76 -24.90 20.34
N HIS A 135 -40.69 -24.65 19.03
CA HIS A 135 -40.62 -23.31 18.45
C HIS A 135 -41.96 -22.77 17.90
N GLY A 136 -43.07 -23.34 18.38
CA GLY A 136 -44.43 -22.99 17.95
C GLY A 136 -44.86 -23.85 16.77
N HIS A 137 -46.01 -24.50 16.90
CA HIS A 137 -46.59 -25.45 15.94
C HIS A 137 -46.70 -24.87 14.52
N GLY A 138 -45.67 -25.01 13.68
CA GLY A 138 -45.81 -24.63 12.28
C GLY A 138 -44.50 -24.34 11.54
N HIS A 139 -44.60 -24.45 10.22
CA HIS A 139 -43.55 -24.16 9.24
C HIS A 139 -43.24 -22.67 9.08
N ASP A 140 -43.96 -21.79 9.80
CA ASP A 140 -44.10 -20.39 9.39
C ASP A 140 -42.88 -19.53 9.72
N ASN A 141 -42.03 -19.93 10.67
CA ASN A 141 -40.77 -19.22 10.98
C ASN A 141 -39.70 -20.15 11.57
N PRO A 142 -39.02 -20.97 10.75
CA PRO A 142 -37.91 -21.76 11.23
C PRO A 142 -36.78 -20.89 11.79
N PRO A 143 -36.12 -21.31 12.88
CA PRO A 143 -34.96 -20.59 13.40
C PRO A 143 -33.80 -20.65 12.40
N SER A 144 -33.12 -19.53 12.20
CA SER A 144 -31.90 -19.50 11.37
C SER A 144 -30.73 -20.14 12.11
N LYS A 145 -30.45 -21.42 11.83
CA LYS A 145 -29.34 -22.21 12.43
C LYS A 145 -28.22 -22.52 11.41
N MET A 146 -27.04 -22.83 11.94
CA MET A 146 -25.90 -23.32 11.16
C MET A 146 -26.01 -24.84 11.00
N CYS A 147 -25.54 -25.41 9.88
CA CYS A 147 -25.46 -26.86 9.75
C CYS A 147 -24.37 -27.47 10.64
N ASP A 148 -24.46 -28.78 10.90
CA ASP A 148 -23.56 -29.49 11.81
C ASP A 148 -22.08 -29.35 11.42
N SER A 149 -21.80 -29.39 10.12
CA SER A 149 -20.44 -29.17 9.58
C SER A 149 -19.92 -27.76 9.90
N CYS A 150 -20.74 -26.73 9.66
CA CYS A 150 -20.39 -25.34 9.98
C CYS A 150 -20.25 -25.12 11.49
N TYR A 151 -21.13 -25.73 12.29
CA TYR A 151 -21.11 -25.62 13.74
C TYR A 151 -19.86 -26.28 14.35
N GLY A 152 -19.45 -27.43 13.82
CA GLY A 152 -18.21 -28.10 14.20
C GLY A 152 -16.98 -27.22 13.99
N ILE A 153 -16.87 -26.58 12.83
CA ILE A 153 -15.78 -25.62 12.54
C ILE A 153 -15.92 -24.39 13.44
N PHE A 154 -17.11 -23.82 13.59
CA PHE A 154 -17.34 -22.65 14.42
C PHE A 154 -16.90 -22.84 15.88
N LYS A 155 -17.08 -24.05 16.41
CA LYS A 155 -16.66 -24.42 17.77
C LYS A 155 -15.13 -24.45 17.93
N SER A 156 -14.39 -24.75 16.87
CA SER A 156 -12.91 -24.77 16.90
C SER A 156 -12.29 -23.39 16.69
N LEU A 157 -13.01 -22.46 16.04
CA LEU A 157 -12.56 -21.09 15.84
C LEU A 157 -12.64 -20.27 17.14
N LYS A 158 -11.78 -19.25 17.24
CA LYS A 158 -11.78 -18.23 18.32
C LYS A 158 -11.69 -16.85 17.68
N ASP A 159 -12.25 -15.83 18.32
CA ASP A 159 -12.11 -14.46 17.81
C ASP A 159 -10.64 -14.05 17.87
N LEU A 160 -10.14 -13.42 16.80
CA LEU A 160 -8.75 -13.02 16.66
C LEU A 160 -8.65 -11.52 16.48
N GLU A 161 -7.67 -10.88 17.14
CA GLU A 161 -7.33 -9.49 16.89
C GLU A 161 -6.25 -9.40 15.81
N ILE A 162 -6.49 -8.58 14.79
CA ILE A 162 -5.64 -8.49 13.61
C ILE A 162 -5.23 -7.04 13.40
N ASP A 163 -3.98 -6.84 13.03
CA ASP A 163 -3.45 -5.51 12.79
C ASP A 163 -4.18 -4.79 11.65
N CYS A 164 -4.31 -3.47 11.81
CA CYS A 164 -4.91 -2.60 10.82
C CYS A 164 -4.10 -2.59 9.52
N LYS A 165 -4.80 -2.49 8.38
CA LYS A 165 -4.19 -2.38 7.05
C LYS A 165 -3.28 -1.16 6.87
N VAL A 166 -3.51 -0.08 7.62
CA VAL A 166 -2.83 1.22 7.46
C VAL A 166 -1.41 1.15 8.02
N ARG A 167 -0.42 1.57 7.23
CA ARG A 167 0.99 1.60 7.67
C ARG A 167 1.16 2.59 8.82
N GLY A 168 1.82 2.17 9.90
CA GLY A 168 2.03 2.98 11.10
C GLY A 168 0.85 2.99 12.09
N CYS A 169 -0.27 2.36 11.76
CA CYS A 169 -1.38 2.22 12.71
C CYS A 169 -1.14 1.00 13.62
N ASN A 170 -1.12 1.22 14.93
CA ASN A 170 -1.06 0.14 15.93
C ASN A 170 -2.45 -0.39 16.34
N GLY A 171 -3.51 0.11 15.70
CA GLY A 171 -4.87 -0.33 15.95
C GLY A 171 -5.10 -1.75 15.44
N LYS A 172 -5.97 -2.48 16.13
CA LYS A 172 -6.40 -3.82 15.73
C LYS A 172 -7.89 -3.85 15.42
N TRP A 173 -8.32 -4.81 14.63
CA TRP A 173 -9.73 -5.10 14.37
C TRP A 173 -10.04 -6.55 14.72
N LEU A 174 -11.29 -6.80 15.11
CA LEU A 174 -11.74 -8.12 15.54
C LEU A 174 -12.18 -8.96 14.34
N TRP A 175 -11.44 -10.03 14.06
CA TRP A 175 -11.87 -11.06 13.13
C TRP A 175 -12.72 -12.09 13.85
N THR A 176 -14.03 -11.90 13.78
CA THR A 176 -14.99 -12.76 14.48
C THR A 176 -15.02 -14.18 13.92
N ARG A 177 -15.37 -15.16 14.76
CA ARG A 177 -15.54 -16.57 14.37
C ARG A 177 -16.46 -16.77 13.17
N ILE A 178 -17.53 -15.97 13.06
CA ILE A 178 -18.45 -16.02 11.93
C ILE A 178 -17.74 -15.58 10.65
N SER A 179 -17.01 -14.46 10.68
CA SER A 179 -16.27 -13.96 9.50
C SER A 179 -15.11 -14.88 9.11
N GLN A 180 -14.50 -15.56 10.08
CA GLN A 180 -13.51 -16.61 9.83
C GLN A 180 -14.14 -17.81 9.11
N LEU A 181 -15.29 -18.28 9.57
CA LEU A 181 -16.01 -19.38 8.93
C LEU A 181 -16.44 -19.03 7.50
N GLU A 182 -16.97 -17.84 7.28
CA GLU A 182 -17.31 -17.36 5.93
C GLU A 182 -16.08 -17.31 5.02
N SER A 183 -14.94 -16.90 5.56
CA SER A 183 -13.68 -16.87 4.81
C SER A 183 -13.20 -18.29 4.48
N HIS A 184 -13.33 -19.22 5.43
CA HIS A 184 -13.00 -20.63 5.26
C HIS A 184 -13.84 -21.28 4.16
N LEU A 185 -15.16 -21.04 4.13
CA LEU A 185 -16.05 -21.53 3.08
C LEU A 185 -15.70 -20.95 1.70
N LYS A 186 -15.20 -19.71 1.64
CA LYS A 186 -14.68 -19.09 0.42
C LYS A 186 -13.25 -19.55 0.05
N GLY A 187 -12.71 -20.56 0.74
CA GLY A 187 -11.35 -21.09 0.50
C GLY A 187 -10.22 -20.18 0.97
N ARG A 188 -10.51 -19.13 1.74
CA ARG A 188 -9.52 -18.16 2.24
C ARG A 188 -9.08 -18.55 3.65
N LYS A 189 -7.80 -18.91 3.80
CA LYS A 189 -7.20 -19.21 5.10
C LYS A 189 -6.65 -17.98 5.82
N THR A 190 -6.40 -16.90 5.08
CA THR A 190 -5.80 -15.68 5.61
C THR A 190 -6.85 -14.61 5.89
N PRO A 191 -6.64 -13.80 6.93
CA PRO A 191 -7.53 -12.70 7.24
C PRO A 191 -7.53 -11.64 6.14
N PRO A 192 -8.69 -11.04 5.84
CA PRO A 192 -8.75 -9.91 4.93
C PRO A 192 -8.03 -8.69 5.51
N ARG A 193 -7.39 -7.88 4.67
CA ARG A 193 -6.80 -6.61 5.11
C ARG A 193 -7.90 -5.57 5.32
N LYS A 194 -8.33 -5.36 6.57
CA LYS A 194 -9.35 -4.37 6.97
C LYS A 194 -8.74 -3.22 7.80
N LEU A 195 -9.52 -2.16 7.95
CA LEU A 195 -9.22 -1.03 8.83
C LEU A 195 -9.69 -1.36 10.25
N CYS A 196 -9.00 -0.83 11.27
CA CYS A 196 -9.54 -0.77 12.62
C CYS A 196 -10.69 0.24 12.70
N ASN A 197 -11.49 0.18 13.77
CA ASN A 197 -12.66 1.03 13.93
C ASN A 197 -12.31 2.53 13.84
N SER A 198 -11.24 2.97 14.52
CA SER A 198 -10.78 4.37 14.46
C SER A 198 -10.37 4.80 13.05
N CYS A 199 -9.59 4.00 12.34
CA CYS A 199 -9.23 4.28 10.95
C CYS A 199 -10.45 4.27 10.01
N SER A 200 -11.45 3.42 10.29
CA SER A 200 -12.69 3.35 9.52
C SER A 200 -13.57 4.59 9.75
N GLU A 201 -13.60 5.14 10.96
CA GLU A 201 -14.31 6.39 11.25
C GLU A 201 -13.65 7.57 10.54
N ILE A 202 -12.31 7.68 10.65
CA ILE A 202 -11.55 8.76 9.99
C ILE A 202 -11.71 8.70 8.47
N ILE A 203 -11.58 7.53 7.84
CA ILE A 203 -11.69 7.45 6.37
C ILE A 203 -13.09 7.82 5.87
N ASN A 204 -14.13 7.53 6.67
CA ASN A 204 -15.51 7.86 6.34
C ASN A 204 -15.80 9.35 6.49
N SER A 205 -15.06 10.08 7.34
CA SER A 205 -15.18 11.54 7.48
C SER A 205 -14.37 12.32 6.44
N LEU A 206 -13.51 11.66 5.67
CA LEU A 206 -12.68 12.31 4.66
C LEU A 206 -13.37 12.33 3.30
N GLU A 207 -12.93 13.24 2.44
CA GLU A 207 -13.28 13.36 1.03
C GLU A 207 -12.02 13.45 0.18
N ASP A 208 -12.07 12.99 -1.07
CA ASP A 208 -10.93 13.09 -1.98
C ASP A 208 -10.67 14.57 -2.31
N LYS A 209 -9.43 15.03 -2.14
CA LYS A 209 -9.05 16.43 -2.38
C LYS A 209 -8.28 16.56 -3.70
N VAL A 210 -8.63 17.53 -4.52
CA VAL A 210 -7.87 17.87 -5.73
C VAL A 210 -6.80 18.90 -5.35
N VAL A 211 -5.54 18.59 -5.63
CA VAL A 211 -4.37 19.39 -5.22
C VAL A 211 -3.55 19.76 -6.44
N ASN A 212 -3.01 20.98 -6.47
CA ASN A 212 -2.14 21.42 -7.56
C ASN A 212 -0.82 20.65 -7.59
N CYS A 213 -0.25 20.52 -8.79
CA CYS A 213 1.10 19.98 -8.98
C CYS A 213 2.12 20.86 -8.23
N ARG A 214 3.13 20.23 -7.61
CA ARG A 214 4.26 20.93 -6.98
C ARG A 214 5.09 21.77 -7.98
N VAL A 215 5.10 21.39 -9.26
CA VAL A 215 5.89 22.08 -10.29
C VAL A 215 5.24 23.43 -10.59
N GLU A 216 5.93 24.54 -10.31
CA GLU A 216 5.39 25.92 -10.37
C GLU A 216 4.74 26.26 -11.72
N GLU A 217 5.26 25.72 -12.82
CA GLU A 217 4.77 26.01 -14.17
C GLU A 217 3.75 24.97 -14.69
N CYS A 218 3.36 24.00 -13.84
CA CYS A 218 2.38 22.99 -14.18
C CYS A 218 1.02 23.29 -13.54
N ASN A 219 0.02 23.57 -14.36
CA ASN A 219 -1.37 23.81 -13.92
C ASN A 219 -2.18 22.52 -13.70
N ASN A 220 -1.57 21.34 -13.89
CA ASN A 220 -2.28 20.08 -13.70
C ASN A 220 -2.46 19.80 -12.21
N THR A 221 -3.48 19.03 -11.90
CA THR A 221 -3.81 18.63 -10.54
C THR A 221 -3.61 17.13 -10.34
N TRP A 222 -3.61 16.71 -9.09
CA TRP A 222 -3.65 15.31 -8.69
C TRP A 222 -4.63 15.12 -7.54
N VAL A 223 -5.12 13.88 -7.39
CA VAL A 223 -6.10 13.55 -6.37
C VAL A 223 -5.39 13.01 -5.13
N TRP A 224 -5.50 13.74 -4.02
CA TRP A 224 -5.10 13.26 -2.71
C TRP A 224 -6.24 12.43 -2.12
N THR A 225 -6.13 11.11 -2.32
CA THR A 225 -7.20 10.18 -1.94
C THR A 225 -7.43 10.14 -0.43
N ARG A 226 -8.66 9.86 0.01
CA ARG A 226 -9.02 9.68 1.42
C ARG A 226 -8.11 8.68 2.15
N PHE A 227 -7.70 7.62 1.46
CA PHE A 227 -6.78 6.62 2.02
C PHE A 227 -5.38 7.20 2.24
N SER A 228 -4.87 8.02 1.33
CA SER A 228 -3.58 8.69 1.48
C SER A 228 -3.62 9.77 2.57
N GLN A 229 -4.77 10.44 2.73
CA GLN A 229 -5.01 11.38 3.82
C GLN A 229 -5.02 10.66 5.18
N LEU A 230 -5.68 9.50 5.27
CA LEU A 230 -5.65 8.64 6.46
C LEU A 230 -4.22 8.19 6.82
N GLU A 231 -3.43 7.75 5.83
CA GLU A 231 -2.02 7.39 6.05
C GLU A 231 -1.22 8.57 6.60
N ALA A 232 -1.41 9.78 6.05
CA ALA A 232 -0.75 10.99 6.54
C ALA A 232 -1.15 11.30 7.99
N ALA A 233 -2.45 11.21 8.31
CA ALA A 233 -2.98 11.47 9.66
C ALA A 233 -2.43 10.48 10.70
N VAL A 234 -2.36 9.19 10.36
CA VAL A 234 -1.80 8.15 11.24
C VAL A 234 -0.30 8.38 11.51
N LEU A 235 0.43 8.92 10.53
CA LEU A 235 1.83 9.30 10.68
C LEU A 235 2.02 10.65 11.44
N GLY A 236 0.94 11.30 11.88
CA GLY A 236 0.98 12.56 12.60
C GLY A 236 1.15 13.80 11.71
N HIS A 237 0.97 13.66 10.39
CA HIS A 237 0.92 14.81 9.49
C HIS A 237 -0.47 15.47 9.53
N ASP A 238 -0.51 16.78 9.27
CA ASP A 238 -1.76 17.52 9.18
C ASP A 238 -2.60 17.04 7.99
N ILE A 239 -3.83 16.64 8.28
CA ILE A 239 -4.82 16.11 7.32
C ILE A 239 -5.31 17.17 6.32
N ASN A 240 -5.08 18.45 6.64
CA ASN A 240 -5.44 19.56 5.77
C ASN A 240 -4.30 19.97 4.84
N THR A 241 -3.07 19.60 5.17
CA THR A 241 -1.89 19.98 4.40
C THR A 241 -1.44 18.84 3.49
N ALA A 242 -1.79 18.95 2.21
CA ALA A 242 -1.41 17.97 1.21
C ALA A 242 0.12 17.93 1.00
N PRO A 243 0.72 16.75 0.79
CA PRO A 243 2.14 16.64 0.50
C PRO A 243 2.47 17.25 -0.87
N GLN A 244 3.65 17.85 -0.98
CA GLN A 244 4.16 18.44 -2.21
C GLN A 244 4.54 17.33 -3.22
N ARG A 245 3.61 16.96 -4.09
CA ARG A 245 3.76 15.89 -5.11
C ARG A 245 3.59 16.41 -6.53
N MET A 246 4.18 15.70 -7.48
CA MET A 246 3.97 15.91 -8.91
C MET A 246 2.64 15.30 -9.35
N CYS A 247 1.97 15.91 -10.34
CA CYS A 247 0.83 15.29 -11.01
C CYS A 247 1.24 14.02 -11.79
N PRO A 248 0.29 13.17 -12.22
CA PRO A 248 0.59 11.95 -12.97
C PRO A 248 1.44 12.20 -14.22
N ASP A 249 1.16 13.28 -14.96
CA ASP A 249 1.90 13.62 -16.18
C ASP A 249 3.34 14.02 -15.88
N CYS A 250 3.54 14.90 -14.90
CA CYS A 250 4.86 15.33 -14.45
C CYS A 250 5.66 14.15 -13.89
N SER A 251 5.03 13.26 -13.11
CA SER A 251 5.69 12.08 -12.57
C SER A 251 6.11 11.11 -13.70
N THR A 252 5.25 10.92 -14.69
CA THR A 252 5.54 10.08 -15.86
C THR A 252 6.68 10.68 -16.68
N LEU A 253 6.61 11.97 -17.00
CA LEU A 253 7.67 12.68 -17.70
C LEU A 253 8.99 12.58 -16.93
N TYR A 254 8.98 12.85 -15.62
CA TYR A 254 10.16 12.74 -14.76
C TYR A 254 10.78 11.34 -14.82
N SER A 255 9.96 10.28 -14.85
CA SER A 255 10.41 8.88 -15.00
C SER A 255 11.11 8.56 -16.32
N GLN A 256 10.74 9.26 -17.39
CA GLN A 256 11.27 9.07 -18.74
C GLN A 256 12.55 9.87 -19.01
N VAL A 257 12.81 10.94 -18.24
CA VAL A 257 14.06 11.70 -18.37
C VAL A 257 15.18 11.09 -17.56
N SER A 258 16.38 11.10 -18.14
CA SER A 258 17.64 10.71 -17.53
C SER A 258 18.65 11.86 -17.64
N ASP A 259 19.81 11.70 -17.01
CA ASP A 259 20.94 12.60 -17.19
C ASP A 259 21.39 12.60 -18.66
N ILE A 260 21.50 13.77 -19.28
CA ILE A 260 21.89 13.93 -20.69
C ILE A 260 23.31 14.50 -20.75
N LYS A 261 24.17 13.90 -21.58
CA LYS A 261 25.51 14.41 -21.87
C LYS A 261 25.45 15.35 -23.07
N HIS A 262 25.97 16.56 -22.89
CA HIS A 262 26.05 17.58 -23.93
C HIS A 262 27.51 17.89 -24.27
N SER A 263 27.77 18.28 -25.52
CA SER A 263 29.07 18.80 -25.92
C SER A 263 29.34 20.16 -25.29
N CYS A 264 30.61 20.45 -25.04
CA CYS A 264 31.06 21.76 -24.60
C CYS A 264 30.68 22.85 -25.62
N ARG A 265 30.29 24.03 -25.11
CA ARG A 265 30.00 25.21 -25.93
C ARG A 265 31.21 25.70 -26.74
N ILE A 266 32.43 25.42 -26.31
CA ILE A 266 33.65 25.83 -27.02
C ILE A 266 33.80 24.95 -28.27
N PRO A 267 33.86 25.56 -29.47
CA PRO A 267 34.16 24.81 -30.70
C PRO A 267 35.45 24.02 -30.55
N GLU A 268 35.50 22.80 -31.09
CA GLU A 268 36.67 21.90 -31.07
C GLU A 268 37.01 21.29 -29.68
N CYS A 269 36.35 21.72 -28.60
CA CYS A 269 36.48 21.06 -27.31
C CYS A 269 35.74 19.71 -27.31
N LYS A 270 36.47 18.62 -27.02
CA LYS A 270 35.91 17.26 -26.87
C LYS A 270 35.25 17.00 -25.52
N GLY A 271 35.36 17.96 -24.59
CA GLY A 271 34.77 17.86 -23.27
C GLY A 271 33.25 17.80 -23.33
N ILE A 272 32.67 17.08 -22.37
CA ILE A 272 31.22 16.94 -22.20
C ILE A 272 30.83 17.46 -20.83
N TRP A 273 29.60 17.95 -20.69
CA TRP A 273 29.00 18.21 -19.39
C TRP A 273 27.69 17.44 -19.27
N THR A 274 27.28 17.18 -18.03
CA THR A 274 26.08 16.38 -17.74
C THR A 274 24.96 17.29 -17.26
N GLU A 275 23.87 17.37 -18.02
CA GLU A 275 22.61 17.98 -17.58
C GLU A 275 21.91 16.98 -16.66
N LYS A 276 21.81 17.33 -15.37
CA LYS A 276 21.12 16.50 -14.38
C LYS A 276 19.65 16.34 -14.73
N ARG A 277 19.10 15.15 -14.49
CA ARG A 277 17.70 14.78 -14.75
C ARG A 277 16.68 15.84 -14.33
N GLY A 278 16.85 16.45 -13.15
CA GLY A 278 15.97 17.52 -12.68
C GLY A 278 15.96 18.76 -13.57
N SER A 279 17.13 19.17 -14.09
CA SER A 279 17.25 20.28 -15.04
C SER A 279 16.68 19.91 -16.41
N VAL A 280 16.93 18.69 -16.90
CA VAL A 280 16.32 18.20 -18.15
C VAL A 280 14.80 18.19 -18.06
N PHE A 281 14.26 17.73 -16.93
CA PHE A 281 12.83 17.73 -16.64
C PHE A 281 12.23 19.13 -16.64
N ALA A 282 12.81 20.06 -15.88
CA ALA A 282 12.37 21.46 -15.83
C ALA A 282 12.33 22.04 -17.25
N ARG A 283 13.42 21.90 -18.00
CA ARG A 283 13.56 22.35 -19.38
C ARG A 283 12.49 21.78 -20.32
N LYS A 284 12.17 20.49 -20.19
CA LYS A 284 11.11 19.86 -21.01
C LYS A 284 9.73 20.42 -20.68
N ILE A 285 9.44 20.69 -19.40
CA ILE A 285 8.14 21.24 -18.98
C ILE A 285 7.88 22.60 -19.61
N ASN A 286 8.89 23.48 -19.65
CA ASN A 286 8.73 24.82 -20.21
C ASN A 286 9.32 25.00 -21.61
N ASN A 287 9.44 23.89 -22.35
CA ASN A 287 9.79 23.85 -23.78
C ASN A 287 11.07 24.64 -24.11
N GLN A 288 12.05 24.62 -23.20
CA GLN A 288 13.30 25.35 -23.36
C GLN A 288 14.35 24.52 -24.14
N ALA A 289 15.18 25.22 -24.94
CA ALA A 289 16.30 24.60 -25.63
C ALA A 289 17.43 24.23 -24.64
N ALA A 290 18.24 23.22 -24.99
CA ALA A 290 19.38 22.84 -24.15
C ALA A 290 20.35 24.02 -23.97
N PRO A 291 20.76 24.35 -22.74
CA PRO A 291 21.62 25.50 -22.52
C PRO A 291 23.02 25.23 -23.07
N LYS A 292 23.62 26.23 -23.71
CA LYS A 292 25.01 26.14 -24.16
C LYS A 292 25.95 26.42 -22.98
N ARG A 293 26.50 25.37 -22.37
CA ARG A 293 27.44 25.46 -21.23
C ARG A 293 28.84 24.94 -21.57
N LEU A 294 29.81 25.37 -20.78
CA LEU A 294 31.17 24.84 -20.81
C LEU A 294 31.19 23.45 -20.14
N CYS A 295 32.10 22.57 -20.57
CA CYS A 295 32.44 21.40 -19.77
C CYS A 295 33.15 21.79 -18.47
N ASP A 296 33.17 20.90 -17.49
CA ASP A 296 33.75 21.17 -16.17
C ASP A 296 35.23 21.58 -16.28
N GLU A 297 36.00 20.92 -17.16
CA GLU A 297 37.38 21.29 -17.46
C GLU A 297 37.51 22.71 -18.02
N CYS A 298 36.69 23.07 -19.02
CA CYS A 298 36.72 24.42 -19.60
C CYS A 298 36.23 25.48 -18.61
N TYR A 299 35.31 25.13 -17.71
CA TYR A 299 34.83 26.02 -16.68
C TYR A 299 35.95 26.35 -15.69
N HIS A 300 36.67 25.33 -15.19
CA HIS A 300 37.83 25.53 -14.33
C HIS A 300 39.00 26.22 -15.03
N GLU A 301 39.26 25.91 -16.30
CA GLU A 301 40.28 26.63 -17.06
C GLU A 301 39.93 28.11 -17.22
N LEU A 302 38.65 28.46 -17.42
CA LEU A 302 38.19 29.84 -17.55
C LEU A 302 38.48 30.68 -16.30
N GLU A 303 38.52 30.07 -15.11
CA GLU A 303 38.86 30.75 -13.85
C GLU A 303 40.33 31.22 -13.82
N ASN A 304 41.20 30.58 -14.59
CA ASN A 304 42.62 30.97 -14.69
C ASN A 304 42.87 32.14 -15.67
N TYR A 305 41.84 32.58 -16.38
CA TYR A 305 41.94 33.69 -17.32
C TYR A 305 41.26 34.93 -16.74
N SER A 306 41.94 36.07 -16.84
CA SER A 306 41.36 37.40 -16.63
C SER A 306 41.24 38.12 -17.97
N ASP A 307 40.37 39.12 -18.04
CA ASP A 307 40.28 39.95 -19.25
C ASP A 307 41.61 40.68 -19.45
N LEU A 308 42.21 40.50 -20.64
CA LEU A 308 43.52 41.06 -20.95
C LEU A 308 43.36 42.31 -21.81
N GLU A 309 44.02 43.40 -21.41
CA GLU A 309 44.17 44.57 -22.26
C GLU A 309 45.36 44.38 -23.20
N LEU A 310 45.07 44.33 -24.50
CA LEU A 310 46.06 44.16 -25.56
C LEU A 310 46.22 45.45 -26.36
N PRO A 311 47.44 45.78 -26.83
CA PRO A 311 47.66 46.94 -27.67
C PRO A 311 46.96 46.80 -29.03
N CYS A 312 46.61 47.93 -29.63
CA CYS A 312 46.08 48.00 -31.00
C CYS A 312 47.07 47.40 -32.01
N LYS A 313 46.55 46.70 -33.04
CA LYS A 313 47.33 46.25 -34.21
C LYS A 313 48.17 47.35 -34.85
N TYR A 314 47.65 48.58 -34.84
CA TYR A 314 48.33 49.73 -35.42
C TYR A 314 49.27 50.43 -34.44
N LYS A 315 49.65 49.81 -33.31
CA LYS A 315 50.61 50.38 -32.35
C LYS A 315 51.98 50.63 -32.99
N LYS A 316 52.43 49.73 -33.87
CA LYS A 316 53.65 49.94 -34.68
C LYS A 316 53.57 51.16 -35.60
N PHE A 317 52.34 51.60 -35.90
CA PHE A 317 52.06 52.79 -36.69
C PHE A 317 51.68 54.00 -35.81
N GLY A 318 52.04 54.01 -34.52
CA GLY A 318 51.79 55.16 -33.63
C GLY A 318 50.43 55.16 -32.91
N CYS A 319 49.58 54.14 -33.06
CA CYS A 319 48.33 54.07 -32.30
C CYS A 319 48.58 53.70 -30.81
N THR A 320 48.09 54.50 -29.88
CA THR A 320 48.19 54.24 -28.43
C THR A 320 47.00 53.49 -27.83
N GLY A 321 45.97 53.20 -28.64
CA GLY A 321 44.77 52.52 -28.16
C GLY A 321 45.00 51.06 -27.77
N SER A 322 44.15 50.56 -26.88
CA SER A 322 44.08 49.15 -26.48
C SER A 322 42.69 48.55 -26.79
N TRP A 323 42.58 47.24 -26.67
CA TRP A 323 41.31 46.52 -26.72
C TRP A 323 41.32 45.38 -25.71
N ILE A 324 40.14 44.99 -25.24
CA ILE A 324 39.98 43.96 -24.21
C ILE A 324 39.74 42.61 -24.89
N LEU A 325 40.65 41.67 -24.67
CA LEU A 325 40.47 40.26 -25.03
C LEU A 325 39.77 39.55 -23.87
N LYS A 326 38.47 39.28 -24.04
CA LYS A 326 37.67 38.57 -23.04
C LYS A 326 38.24 37.18 -22.73
N LYS A 327 38.22 36.78 -21.47
CA LYS A 327 38.70 35.46 -21.03
C LYS A 327 38.12 34.26 -21.78
N GLU A 328 36.84 34.30 -22.17
CA GLU A 328 36.21 33.24 -22.98
C GLU A 328 36.81 33.12 -24.39
N THR A 329 37.25 34.24 -24.96
CA THR A 329 37.91 34.25 -26.27
C THR A 329 39.34 33.71 -26.13
N GLN A 330 40.03 34.04 -25.04
CA GLN A 330 41.35 33.48 -24.72
C GLN A 330 41.29 31.95 -24.63
N LEU A 331 40.32 31.42 -23.88
CA LEU A 331 40.13 29.98 -23.75
C LEU A 331 39.81 29.31 -25.11
N ARG A 332 39.01 29.96 -25.96
CA ARG A 332 38.73 29.48 -27.33
C ARG A 332 39.97 29.40 -28.20
N VAL A 333 40.81 30.44 -28.18
CA VAL A 333 42.08 30.45 -28.92
C VAL A 333 42.98 29.35 -28.39
N PHE A 334 43.14 29.23 -27.08
CA PHE A 334 43.96 28.20 -26.45
C PHE A 334 43.50 26.79 -26.80
N LYS A 335 42.19 26.49 -26.77
CA LYS A 335 41.69 25.16 -27.16
C LYS A 335 41.89 24.85 -28.64
N LYS A 336 41.97 25.87 -29.50
CA LYS A 336 42.20 25.73 -30.95
C LYS A 336 43.68 25.57 -31.31
N SER A 337 44.56 26.41 -30.76
CA SER A 337 45.99 26.44 -31.12
C SER A 337 46.88 25.63 -30.17
N GLY A 338 46.43 25.34 -28.95
CA GLY A 338 47.28 24.81 -27.88
C GLY A 338 48.23 25.84 -27.27
N GLU A 339 48.26 27.07 -27.81
CA GLU A 339 49.17 28.14 -27.40
C GLU A 339 48.43 29.20 -26.60
N LYS A 340 49.05 29.65 -25.50
CA LYS A 340 48.62 30.82 -24.74
C LYS A 340 49.14 32.13 -25.32
N ASP A 341 49.83 32.06 -26.48
CA ASP A 341 50.32 33.24 -27.15
C ASP A 341 49.20 33.88 -27.95
N PHE A 342 48.64 34.95 -27.39
CA PHE A 342 47.66 35.81 -28.05
C PHE A 342 48.35 36.90 -28.90
N GLY A 343 49.67 36.78 -29.09
CA GLY A 343 50.60 37.82 -29.50
C GLY A 343 50.53 38.27 -30.94
N ASP A 344 49.72 37.64 -31.80
CA ASP A 344 49.58 38.15 -33.16
C ASP A 344 48.45 39.20 -33.28
N GLN A 345 48.91 40.41 -33.55
CA GLN A 345 48.26 41.71 -33.51
C GLN A 345 47.12 41.83 -34.55
N THR A 346 46.05 41.06 -34.42
CA THR A 346 45.03 41.00 -35.48
C THR A 346 43.91 42.04 -35.33
N ARG A 347 43.69 42.59 -34.14
CA ARG A 347 42.59 43.53 -33.88
C ARG A 347 43.02 44.98 -33.70
N ALA A 348 42.26 45.86 -34.35
CA ALA A 348 42.30 47.29 -34.14
C ALA A 348 41.61 47.64 -32.81
N CYS A 349 42.06 48.69 -32.12
CA CYS A 349 41.29 49.26 -31.03
C CYS A 349 39.97 49.87 -31.55
N ILE A 350 39.03 50.14 -30.63
CA ILE A 350 37.68 50.64 -30.98
C ILE A 350 37.72 51.88 -31.88
N SER A 351 38.66 52.80 -31.64
CA SER A 351 38.80 54.03 -32.45
C SER A 351 39.32 53.77 -33.86
N CYS A 352 40.32 52.89 -34.01
CA CYS A 352 40.82 52.47 -35.32
C CYS A 352 39.78 51.64 -36.09
N GLU A 353 39.03 50.76 -35.43
CA GLU A 353 37.98 49.96 -36.06
C GLU A 353 36.83 50.85 -36.54
N LYS A 354 36.42 51.83 -35.72
CA LYS A 354 35.42 52.84 -36.11
C LYS A 354 35.88 53.61 -37.35
N PHE A 355 37.14 54.05 -37.38
CA PHE A 355 37.69 54.76 -38.53
C PHE A 355 37.70 53.91 -39.81
N LEU A 356 38.13 52.65 -39.73
CA LEU A 356 38.15 51.73 -40.87
C LEU A 356 36.74 51.44 -41.40
N ARG A 357 35.73 51.38 -40.51
CA ARG A 357 34.33 51.17 -40.89
C ARG A 357 33.73 52.39 -41.57
N GLU A 358 34.07 53.59 -41.10
CA GLU A 358 33.62 54.87 -41.69
C GLU A 358 34.33 55.19 -43.02
N ASN A 359 35.55 54.67 -43.21
CA ASN A 359 36.40 54.93 -44.38
C ASN A 359 36.72 53.64 -45.14
N SER A 360 35.73 52.76 -45.31
CA SER A 360 35.93 51.44 -45.93
C SER A 360 36.17 51.48 -47.44
N GLY A 361 35.91 52.63 -48.08
CA GLY A 361 36.17 52.84 -49.51
C GLY A 361 37.65 53.11 -49.80
N SER A 362 38.11 52.69 -50.98
CA SER A 362 39.39 53.16 -51.51
C SER A 362 39.25 54.63 -51.89
N ILE A 363 40.16 55.47 -51.39
CA ILE A 363 40.21 56.87 -51.79
C ILE A 363 41.14 56.96 -53.00
N GLU A 364 40.58 57.31 -54.15
CA GLU A 364 41.33 57.55 -55.37
C GLU A 364 41.96 58.95 -55.31
N ILE A 365 43.28 59.02 -55.42
CA ILE A 365 44.00 60.29 -55.51
C ILE A 365 44.25 60.57 -57.00
N ALA A 366 43.64 61.64 -57.51
CA ALA A 366 43.91 62.18 -58.84
C ALA A 366 44.99 63.27 -58.78
N CYS A 367 45.70 63.44 -59.89
CA CYS A 367 46.65 64.52 -60.10
C CYS A 367 45.93 65.86 -60.10
N ARG A 368 46.44 66.81 -59.33
CA ARG A 368 45.89 68.16 -59.21
C ARG A 368 45.99 68.95 -60.51
N GLU A 369 47.04 68.71 -61.31
CA GLU A 369 47.31 69.46 -62.55
C GLU A 369 46.63 68.85 -63.77
N CYS A 370 46.73 67.53 -63.97
CA CYS A 370 46.17 66.87 -65.16
C CYS A 370 44.91 66.04 -64.89
N GLY A 371 44.51 65.84 -63.63
CA GLY A 371 43.36 64.99 -63.27
C GLY A 371 43.63 63.49 -63.39
N ASP A 372 44.78 63.08 -63.90
CA ASP A 372 45.11 61.66 -64.08
C ASP A 372 45.15 60.92 -62.74
N PHE A 373 44.59 59.73 -62.71
CA PHE A 373 44.61 58.86 -61.53
C PHE A 373 46.06 58.51 -61.15
N ILE A 374 46.43 58.78 -59.90
CA ILE A 374 47.77 58.52 -59.38
C ILE A 374 47.80 57.18 -58.65
N ILE A 375 46.97 57.03 -57.62
CA ILE A 375 46.98 55.84 -56.75
C ILE A 375 45.67 55.72 -55.99
N SER A 376 45.20 54.49 -55.75
CA SER A 376 44.13 54.20 -54.81
C SER A 376 44.71 53.90 -53.44
N LEU A 377 44.30 54.67 -52.44
CA LEU A 377 44.64 54.41 -51.04
C LEU A 377 43.60 53.48 -50.43
N SER A 378 44.07 52.38 -49.84
CA SER A 378 43.20 51.51 -49.05
C SER A 378 42.76 52.21 -47.75
N ALA A 379 41.69 51.71 -47.13
CA ALA A 379 41.25 52.15 -45.80
C ALA A 379 42.40 52.09 -44.75
N GLU A 380 43.27 51.08 -44.85
CA GLU A 380 44.45 50.95 -43.98
C GLU A 380 45.48 52.05 -44.24
N ASP A 381 45.67 52.45 -45.49
CA ASP A 381 46.60 53.54 -45.84
C ASP A 381 46.11 54.89 -45.33
N ASN A 382 44.80 55.14 -45.43
CA ASN A 382 44.18 56.31 -44.84
C ASN A 382 44.35 56.33 -43.32
N LEU A 383 44.24 55.16 -42.67
CA LEU A 383 44.50 55.05 -41.24
C LEU A 383 45.97 55.34 -40.91
N ARG A 384 46.93 54.83 -41.70
CA ARG A 384 48.37 55.11 -41.51
C ARG A 384 48.71 56.58 -41.70
N ILE A 385 48.08 57.25 -42.66
CA ILE A 385 48.19 58.71 -42.85
C ILE A 385 47.64 59.43 -41.61
N LYS A 386 46.46 59.04 -41.12
CA LYS A 386 45.86 59.62 -39.90
C LYS A 386 46.75 59.42 -38.66
N LEU A 387 47.40 58.27 -38.56
CA LEU A 387 48.32 57.97 -37.48
C LEU A 387 49.73 58.57 -37.68
N GLY A 388 49.96 59.28 -38.80
CA GLY A 388 51.21 60.01 -39.05
C GLY A 388 52.40 59.14 -39.49
N THR A 389 52.16 57.91 -39.97
CA THR A 389 53.24 56.97 -40.35
C THR A 389 53.40 56.75 -41.85
N ARG A 390 52.49 57.29 -42.64
CA ARG A 390 52.61 57.37 -44.09
C ARG A 390 52.31 58.81 -44.48
N GLU A 391 53.20 59.45 -45.21
CA GLU A 391 52.91 60.76 -45.78
C GLU A 391 51.80 60.63 -46.82
N LYS A 392 50.88 61.59 -46.83
CA LYS A 392 49.84 61.64 -47.85
C LYS A 392 50.54 61.83 -49.20
N PRO A 393 50.31 60.95 -50.21
CA PRO A 393 50.94 61.10 -51.51
C PRO A 393 50.70 62.51 -52.05
N GLU A 394 51.76 63.15 -52.54
CA GLU A 394 51.62 64.40 -53.27
C GLU A 394 50.67 64.17 -54.45
N ALA A 395 49.68 65.06 -54.61
CA ALA A 395 48.67 64.94 -55.66
C ALA A 395 49.23 65.35 -57.03
N LEU A 396 50.46 65.01 -57.37
CA LEU A 396 51.08 65.27 -58.66
C LEU A 396 51.55 63.95 -59.27
N CYS A 397 51.15 63.67 -60.51
CA CYS A 397 51.64 62.50 -61.22
C CYS A 397 53.11 62.68 -61.61
N GLU A 398 53.79 61.59 -61.95
CA GLU A 398 55.22 61.60 -62.27
C GLU A 398 55.58 62.57 -63.40
N LYS A 399 54.66 62.80 -64.36
CA LYS A 399 54.83 63.79 -65.45
C LYS A 399 54.71 65.24 -65.00
N CYS A 400 53.99 65.50 -63.91
CA CYS A 400 53.73 66.84 -63.39
C CYS A 400 54.67 67.19 -62.22
N ARG A 401 55.60 66.31 -61.85
CA ARG A 401 56.58 66.56 -60.79
C ARG A 401 57.74 67.38 -61.38
N PRO A 402 58.05 68.57 -60.86
CA PRO A 402 59.20 69.35 -61.35
C PRO A 402 60.50 68.58 -61.09
N GLU A 403 61.35 68.41 -62.10
CA GLU A 403 62.64 67.72 -62.00
C GLU A 403 63.45 68.35 -60.85
N LYS A 404 63.78 67.55 -59.83
CA LYS A 404 64.57 68.02 -58.69
C LYS A 404 65.96 68.44 -59.19
N SER A 405 66.19 69.74 -59.27
CA SER A 405 67.54 70.32 -59.33
C SER A 405 68.28 69.93 -58.04
N THR A 406 69.52 69.50 -58.22
CA THR A 406 70.36 68.79 -57.25
C THR A 406 70.70 69.60 -56.01
#